data_AF-A0A7S3II53-F1
#
_entry.id   AF-A0A7S3II53-F1
#
_cell.length_a   1.000
_cell.length_b   1.000
_cell.length_c   1.000
_cell.angle_alpha   90.00
_cell.angle_beta   90.00
_cell.angle_gamma   90.00
#
_symmetry.space_group_name_H-M   'P 1'
#
loop_
_entity.id
_entity.type
_entity.pdbx_description
1 polymer ?
#
loop_
_entity_poly.entity_id
_entity_poly.type
_entity_poly.pdbx_seq_one_letter_code
_entity_poly.pdbx_strand_id
1 'polypeptide(L)'
;MHQKYDLLVDKGFRQRELMDKMIFFPKIHPGHQKHRSDYFMEWDYRQRVIHDRMWPPYMTVHLAKNANMGVWPPDLTKATSHMPGIINYPYNLLTGYHYNPPFGLDVPEGRYFNPYFDHMIIAMPPQLHDGMIEYDDGTPASAPQMAHDVSEYLQFVAKAKAPDQRVLVSMFMGISLFFYGVSYMFTKYHYVNTYSHRFEVYAVKNGGYKKFREKMFKTHKTPGNWLGQYA
;
A
#
# COMPACT_ATOMS: atom_id res chain seq x y z
N MET A 1 14.30 4.93 -7.64
CA MET A 1 14.57 4.16 -8.88
C MET A 1 13.37 4.32 -9.76
N HIS A 2 13.52 5.02 -10.89
CA HIS A 2 12.43 5.31 -11.82
C HIS A 2 11.71 4.04 -12.27
N GLN A 3 10.38 4.09 -12.29
CA GLN A 3 9.52 3.02 -12.78
C GLN A 3 9.62 2.91 -14.30
N LYS A 4 9.22 1.76 -14.84
CA LYS A 4 9.13 1.52 -16.29
C LYS A 4 7.70 1.72 -16.77
N TYR A 5 7.52 1.99 -18.06
CA TYR A 5 6.17 2.05 -18.65
C TYR A 5 5.47 0.69 -18.67
N ASP A 6 6.21 -0.42 -18.59
CA ASP A 6 5.67 -1.79 -18.41
C ASP A 6 4.64 -1.87 -17.27
N LEU A 7 4.74 -0.99 -16.27
CA LEU A 7 3.81 -0.92 -15.14
C LEU A 7 2.36 -0.65 -15.55
N LEU A 8 2.16 0.07 -16.66
CA LEU A 8 0.83 0.49 -17.10
C LEU A 8 0.12 -0.59 -17.93
N VAL A 9 0.88 -1.59 -18.39
CA VAL A 9 0.37 -2.70 -19.19
C VAL A 9 -0.57 -3.55 -18.33
N ASP A 10 -1.71 -3.92 -18.91
CA ASP A 10 -2.80 -4.70 -18.28
C ASP A 10 -3.53 -4.01 -17.11
N LYS A 11 -3.05 -2.85 -16.66
CA LYS A 11 -3.67 -2.05 -15.58
C LYS A 11 -4.46 -0.86 -16.11
N GLY A 12 -3.87 -0.10 -17.02
CA GLY A 12 -4.52 1.05 -17.66
C GLY A 12 -4.63 0.91 -19.17
N PHE A 13 -3.66 0.25 -19.81
CA PHE A 13 -3.59 0.13 -21.26
C PHE A 13 -3.30 -1.31 -21.69
N ARG A 14 -3.82 -1.69 -22.86
CA ARG A 14 -3.30 -2.87 -23.56
C ARG A 14 -1.89 -2.57 -24.07
N GLN A 15 -1.05 -3.60 -24.20
CA GLN A 15 0.34 -3.41 -24.67
C GLN A 15 0.41 -2.64 -25.99
N ARG A 16 -0.41 -2.99 -26.99
CA ARG A 16 -0.43 -2.32 -28.30
C ARG A 16 -0.87 -0.86 -28.20
N GLU A 17 -1.89 -0.59 -27.41
CA GLU A 17 -2.40 0.76 -27.17
C GLU A 17 -1.35 1.65 -26.52
N LEU A 18 -0.62 1.11 -25.54
CA LEU A 18 0.49 1.83 -24.92
C LEU A 18 1.61 2.11 -25.93
N MET A 19 1.96 1.13 -26.78
CA MET A 19 2.95 1.34 -27.87
C MET A 19 2.54 2.47 -28.82
N ASP A 20 1.27 2.52 -29.21
CA ASP A 20 0.75 3.56 -30.10
C ASP A 20 0.81 4.93 -29.42
N LYS A 21 0.47 5.01 -28.13
CA LYS A 21 0.61 6.25 -27.34
C LYS A 21 2.08 6.66 -27.13
N MET A 22 3.04 5.73 -27.21
CA MET A 22 4.46 6.06 -26.99
C MET A 22 5.05 7.01 -28.02
N ILE A 23 4.48 7.08 -29.22
CA ILE A 23 4.95 7.93 -30.32
C ILE A 23 4.83 9.42 -29.96
N PHE A 24 3.86 9.78 -29.12
CA PHE A 24 3.62 11.16 -28.70
C PHE A 24 4.53 11.62 -27.54
N PHE A 25 5.25 10.71 -26.89
CA PHE A 25 6.18 11.10 -25.83
C PHE A 25 7.43 11.78 -26.41
N PRO A 26 8.06 12.70 -25.66
CA PRO A 26 9.31 13.31 -26.07
C PRO A 26 10.39 12.24 -26.21
N LYS A 27 11.19 12.35 -27.28
CA LYS A 27 12.31 11.46 -27.54
C LYS A 27 13.26 11.40 -26.35
N ILE A 28 13.83 10.24 -26.09
CA ILE A 28 14.76 10.05 -24.98
C ILE A 28 16.11 10.67 -25.33
N HIS A 29 16.63 11.51 -24.42
CA HIS A 29 17.99 12.04 -24.54
C HIS A 29 19.02 10.91 -24.33
N PRO A 30 20.10 10.84 -25.13
CA PRO A 30 21.15 9.83 -24.98
C PRO A 30 21.77 9.81 -23.56
N GLY A 31 21.92 10.98 -22.92
CA GLY A 31 22.43 11.11 -21.55
C GLY A 31 21.59 10.46 -20.44
N HIS A 32 20.34 10.05 -20.71
CA HIS A 32 19.55 9.27 -19.75
C HIS A 32 19.92 7.77 -19.75
N GLN A 33 20.67 7.28 -20.75
CA GLN A 33 21.03 5.88 -20.89
C GLN A 33 22.42 5.61 -20.30
N LYS A 34 22.49 5.38 -18.97
CA LYS A 34 23.77 5.16 -18.26
C LYS A 34 24.60 3.95 -18.75
N HIS A 35 24.00 2.97 -19.44
CA HIS A 35 24.63 1.68 -19.76
C HIS A 35 24.73 1.37 -21.26
N ARG A 36 24.85 2.39 -22.13
CA ARG A 36 25.03 2.17 -23.57
C ARG A 36 26.47 2.38 -24.07
N SER A 37 27.46 2.39 -23.19
CA SER A 37 28.89 2.47 -23.56
C SER A 37 29.35 1.33 -24.48
N ASP A 38 28.60 0.23 -24.55
CA ASP A 38 29.01 -0.99 -25.24
C ASP A 38 28.56 -1.03 -26.71
N TYR A 39 27.77 -0.04 -27.15
CA TYR A 39 27.36 0.10 -28.55
C TYR A 39 27.94 1.39 -29.13
N PHE A 40 28.98 1.24 -29.94
CA PHE A 40 29.43 2.26 -30.87
C PHE A 40 28.24 2.73 -31.74
N MET A 41 28.11 4.04 -31.95
CA MET A 41 27.11 4.74 -32.80
C MET A 41 25.69 4.79 -32.17
N GLU A 42 25.05 5.90 -31.81
CA GLU A 42 25.17 7.35 -32.00
C GLU A 42 24.58 8.05 -30.75
N TRP A 43 24.98 9.29 -30.46
CA TRP A 43 24.37 10.15 -29.42
C TRP A 43 23.01 10.69 -29.88
N ASP A 44 22.16 9.80 -30.38
CA ASP A 44 20.95 10.19 -31.09
C ASP A 44 19.71 10.01 -30.23
N TYR A 45 18.78 10.94 -30.41
CA TYR A 45 17.47 10.88 -29.81
C TYR A 45 16.67 9.74 -30.42
N ARG A 46 16.25 8.78 -29.58
CA ARG A 46 15.34 7.71 -30.01
C ARG A 46 13.95 7.87 -29.42
N GLN A 47 12.96 7.24 -30.06
CA GLN A 47 11.63 7.16 -29.48
C GLN A 47 11.65 6.26 -28.23
N ARG A 48 10.74 6.55 -27.29
CA ARG A 48 10.57 5.74 -26.07
C ARG A 48 9.88 4.42 -26.41
N VAL A 49 10.27 3.37 -25.70
CA VAL A 49 9.66 2.03 -25.76
C VAL A 49 9.19 1.60 -24.37
N ILE A 50 8.30 0.61 -24.28
CA ILE A 50 7.61 0.25 -23.02
C ILE A 50 8.59 -0.15 -21.91
N HIS A 51 9.68 -0.80 -22.29
CA HIS A 51 10.72 -1.25 -21.37
C HIS A 51 11.60 -0.11 -20.83
N ASP A 52 11.47 1.11 -21.37
CA ASP A 52 12.17 2.28 -20.87
C ASP A 52 11.64 2.73 -19.52
N ARG A 53 12.53 3.41 -18.78
CA ARG A 53 12.18 4.07 -17.54
C ARG A 53 11.49 5.41 -17.82
N MET A 54 10.61 5.80 -16.92
CA MET A 54 10.09 7.16 -16.82
C MET A 54 11.21 8.06 -16.29
N TRP A 55 12.00 8.62 -17.21
CA TRP A 55 13.10 9.52 -16.88
C TRP A 55 12.60 10.89 -16.40
N PRO A 56 13.35 11.57 -15.51
CA PRO A 56 12.99 12.89 -15.04
C PRO A 56 13.04 13.91 -16.20
N PRO A 57 12.28 15.01 -16.10
CA PRO A 57 12.30 16.07 -17.12
C PRO A 57 13.64 16.83 -17.15
N TYR A 58 14.35 16.88 -16.03
CA TYR A 58 15.62 17.57 -15.89
C TYR A 58 16.79 16.58 -15.78
N MET A 59 17.87 16.85 -16.51
CA MET A 59 19.07 16.01 -16.52
C MET A 59 19.89 16.10 -15.22
N THR A 60 19.90 17.28 -14.58
CA THR A 60 20.72 17.57 -13.40
C THR A 60 19.94 18.38 -12.37
N VAL A 61 20.38 18.29 -11.10
CA VAL A 61 19.78 19.04 -9.99
C VAL A 61 19.83 20.55 -10.20
N HIS A 62 20.96 21.04 -10.71
CA HIS A 62 21.14 22.45 -11.02
C HIS A 62 20.18 22.94 -12.10
N LEU A 63 19.90 22.12 -13.11
CA LEU A 63 18.99 22.48 -14.18
C LEU A 63 17.56 22.68 -13.66
N ALA A 64 17.03 21.77 -12.82
CA ALA A 64 15.67 22.01 -12.31
C ALA A 64 15.61 23.12 -11.28
N LYS A 65 16.65 23.31 -10.46
CA LYS A 65 16.70 24.47 -9.56
C LYS A 65 16.65 25.76 -10.35
N ASN A 66 17.42 25.88 -11.42
CA ASN A 66 17.39 27.06 -12.28
C ASN A 66 16.00 27.27 -12.91
N ALA A 67 15.35 26.20 -13.36
CA ALA A 67 14.02 26.27 -13.96
C ALA A 67 12.88 26.56 -12.95
N ASN A 68 13.07 26.26 -11.67
CA ASN A 68 12.03 26.36 -10.62
C ASN A 68 12.46 27.29 -9.47
N MET A 69 13.05 28.45 -9.78
CA MET A 69 13.38 29.51 -8.81
C MET A 69 14.19 29.01 -7.59
N GLY A 70 15.19 28.16 -7.84
CA GLY A 70 16.10 27.60 -6.84
C GLY A 70 15.63 26.32 -6.16
N VAL A 71 14.40 25.86 -6.42
CA VAL A 71 13.82 24.65 -5.80
C VAL A 71 13.96 23.44 -6.71
N TRP A 72 14.25 22.27 -6.14
CA TRP A 72 14.29 21.01 -6.86
C TRP A 72 12.97 20.25 -6.64
N PRO A 73 12.15 20.00 -7.68
CA PRO A 73 10.95 19.20 -7.54
C PRO A 73 11.27 17.76 -7.09
N PRO A 74 10.60 17.23 -6.05
CA PRO A 74 10.84 15.88 -5.56
C PRO A 74 10.36 14.82 -6.57
N ASP A 75 10.94 13.62 -6.51
CA ASP A 75 10.47 12.46 -7.29
C ASP A 75 9.12 11.97 -6.74
N LEU A 76 8.11 11.92 -7.62
CA LEU A 76 6.75 11.56 -7.26
C LEU A 76 6.51 10.04 -7.18
N THR A 77 7.49 9.21 -7.57
CA THR A 77 7.36 7.73 -7.58
C THR A 77 6.90 7.15 -6.23
N LYS A 78 7.26 7.81 -5.12
CA LYS A 78 6.85 7.40 -3.77
C LYS A 78 6.26 8.56 -2.96
N ALA A 79 5.65 9.56 -3.62
CA ALA A 79 5.11 10.73 -2.94
C ALA A 79 4.11 10.34 -1.84
N THR A 80 3.14 9.47 -2.17
CA THR A 80 2.09 9.05 -1.23
C THR A 80 2.60 8.22 -0.05
N SER A 81 3.76 7.56 -0.17
CA SER A 81 4.30 6.72 0.91
C SER A 81 4.98 7.51 2.03
N HIS A 82 5.48 8.71 1.72
CA HIS A 82 6.24 9.54 2.68
C HIS A 82 5.42 10.71 3.21
N MET A 83 4.20 10.91 2.70
CA MET A 83 3.35 12.05 3.03
C MET A 83 2.21 11.65 3.98
N PRO A 84 1.87 12.53 4.96
CA PRO A 84 0.80 12.26 5.90
C PRO A 84 -0.55 12.24 5.18
N GLY A 85 -1.31 11.16 5.28
CA GLY A 85 -2.61 11.03 4.61
C GLY A 85 -2.58 10.38 3.22
N ILE A 86 -1.41 9.92 2.76
CA ILE A 86 -1.25 9.03 1.59
C ILE A 86 -1.85 9.60 0.29
N ILE A 87 -3.08 9.20 -0.07
CA ILE A 87 -3.81 9.69 -1.26
C ILE A 87 -4.40 11.07 -1.01
N ASN A 88 -4.87 11.31 0.22
CA ASN A 88 -5.57 12.55 0.56
C ASN A 88 -4.63 13.76 0.54
N TYR A 89 -3.34 13.54 0.78
CA TYR A 89 -2.35 14.61 0.78
C TYR A 89 -2.17 15.26 -0.60
N PRO A 90 -1.79 14.53 -1.67
CA PRO A 90 -1.67 15.13 -3.00
C PRO A 90 -3.01 15.70 -3.51
N TYR A 91 -4.14 15.05 -3.20
CA TYR A 91 -5.46 15.58 -3.54
C TYR A 91 -5.67 16.96 -2.90
N ASN A 92 -5.57 17.05 -1.57
CA ASN A 92 -5.78 18.29 -0.83
C ASN A 92 -4.75 19.37 -1.22
N LEU A 93 -3.50 18.98 -1.48
CA LEU A 93 -2.47 19.90 -1.94
C LEU A 93 -2.83 20.51 -3.29
N LEU A 94 -3.29 19.70 -4.25
CA LEU A 94 -3.64 20.17 -5.59
C LEU A 94 -4.91 21.03 -5.60
N THR A 95 -5.89 20.74 -4.74
CA THR A 95 -7.14 21.53 -4.65
C THR A 95 -7.04 22.71 -3.69
N GLY A 96 -6.05 22.75 -2.80
CA GLY A 96 -5.94 23.71 -1.69
C GLY A 96 -5.47 25.13 -2.03
N TYR A 97 -5.23 25.45 -3.30
CA TYR A 97 -4.74 26.76 -3.71
C TYR A 97 -5.78 27.90 -3.67
N HIS A 98 -7.05 27.59 -3.41
CA HIS A 98 -8.12 28.58 -3.33
C HIS A 98 -8.22 29.31 -1.98
N TYR A 99 -7.48 28.85 -0.97
CA TYR A 99 -7.45 29.50 0.34
C TYR A 99 -6.54 30.72 0.32
N ASN A 100 -6.94 31.77 1.04
CA ASN A 100 -6.12 32.97 1.22
C ASN A 100 -5.21 32.81 2.45
N PRO A 101 -4.02 33.46 2.45
CA PRO A 101 -3.14 33.45 3.62
C PRO A 101 -3.85 34.08 4.84
N PRO A 102 -3.68 33.51 6.04
CA PRO A 102 -4.23 34.09 7.26
C PRO A 102 -3.59 35.47 7.54
N PHE A 103 -4.28 36.30 8.31
CA PHE A 103 -3.85 37.66 8.61
C PHE A 103 -2.41 37.69 9.16
N GLY A 104 -1.53 38.43 8.49
CA GLY A 104 -0.12 38.61 8.88
C GLY A 104 0.88 37.64 8.26
N LEU A 105 0.46 36.72 7.39
CA LEU A 105 1.37 35.85 6.64
C LEU A 105 1.75 36.47 5.29
N ASP A 106 2.95 37.07 5.21
CA ASP A 106 3.49 37.58 3.95
C ASP A 106 4.05 36.43 3.10
N VAL A 107 3.49 36.23 1.91
CA VAL A 107 3.95 35.23 0.94
C VAL A 107 5.06 35.88 0.08
N PRO A 108 6.29 35.33 0.08
CA PRO A 108 7.37 35.84 -0.76
C PRO A 108 7.02 35.80 -2.25
N GLU A 109 7.59 36.72 -3.02
CA GLU A 109 7.43 36.72 -4.48
C GLU A 109 7.90 35.40 -5.10
N GLY A 110 7.12 34.87 -6.04
CA GLY A 110 7.37 33.56 -6.66
C GLY A 110 7.02 32.36 -5.78
N ARG A 111 6.39 32.57 -4.61
CA ARG A 111 5.81 31.52 -3.77
C ARG A 111 4.30 31.66 -3.70
N TYR A 112 3.65 30.58 -3.30
CA TYR A 112 2.19 30.46 -3.23
C TYR A 112 1.78 29.97 -1.85
N PHE A 113 0.62 30.42 -1.38
CA PHE A 113 0.03 29.93 -0.15
C PHE A 113 -0.75 28.64 -0.40
N ASN A 114 -0.57 27.65 0.47
CA ASN A 114 -1.37 26.43 0.49
C ASN A 114 -1.43 25.86 1.92
N PRO A 115 -2.60 25.77 2.56
CA PRO A 115 -2.72 25.37 3.96
C PRO A 115 -2.35 23.91 4.23
N TYR A 116 -2.32 23.05 3.21
CA TYR A 116 -1.96 21.63 3.34
C TYR A 116 -0.47 21.36 3.17
N PHE A 117 0.29 22.36 2.72
CA PHE A 117 1.75 22.26 2.63
C PHE A 117 2.39 22.58 3.97
N ASP A 118 3.53 21.94 4.25
CA ASP A 118 4.29 22.25 5.46
C ASP A 118 4.77 23.70 5.42
N HIS A 119 4.64 24.41 6.54
CA HIS A 119 4.85 25.87 6.64
C HIS A 119 3.97 26.74 5.73
N MET A 120 2.92 26.19 5.11
CA MET A 120 1.91 26.88 4.31
C MET A 120 2.38 27.64 3.05
N ILE A 121 3.69 27.70 2.77
CA ILE A 121 4.27 28.44 1.65
C ILE A 121 4.99 27.46 0.72
N ILE A 122 4.51 27.34 -0.52
CA ILE A 122 4.99 26.39 -1.51
C ILE A 122 5.56 27.11 -2.75
N ALA A 123 6.59 26.55 -3.38
CA ALA A 123 7.15 27.06 -4.65
C ALA A 123 6.37 26.62 -5.89
N MET A 124 5.41 25.72 -5.73
CA MET A 124 4.63 25.14 -6.81
C MET A 124 3.40 26.02 -7.09
N PRO A 125 3.24 26.57 -8.30
CA PRO A 125 2.00 27.25 -8.68
C PRO A 125 0.82 26.27 -8.76
N PRO A 126 -0.43 26.76 -8.72
CA PRO A 126 -1.60 25.91 -9.03
C PRO A 126 -1.43 25.28 -10.42
N GLN A 127 -1.50 23.95 -10.50
CA GLN A 127 -1.25 23.20 -11.74
C GLN A 127 -2.53 22.80 -12.48
N LEU A 128 -3.65 22.68 -11.77
CA LEU A 128 -4.89 22.14 -12.31
C LEU A 128 -5.94 23.24 -12.43
N HIS A 129 -6.53 23.34 -13.62
CA HIS A 129 -7.61 24.27 -13.96
C HIS A 129 -8.73 23.52 -14.67
N ASP A 130 -9.97 23.94 -14.47
CA ASP A 130 -11.13 23.32 -15.10
C ASP A 130 -11.00 23.34 -16.63
N GLY A 131 -11.26 22.21 -17.28
CA GLY A 131 -11.23 22.05 -18.73
C GLY A 131 -9.83 22.00 -19.35
N MET A 132 -8.77 21.77 -18.56
CA MET A 132 -7.39 21.73 -19.06
C MET A 132 -7.08 20.52 -19.95
N ILE A 133 -7.80 19.41 -19.75
CA ILE A 133 -7.66 18.17 -20.54
C ILE A 133 -9.03 17.67 -20.98
N GLU A 134 -9.05 16.87 -22.04
CA GLU A 134 -10.23 16.12 -22.46
C GLU A 134 -9.98 14.64 -22.12
N TYR A 135 -10.89 14.05 -21.34
CA TYR A 135 -10.81 12.63 -21.01
C TYR A 135 -11.39 11.77 -22.14
N ASP A 136 -10.72 10.65 -22.43
CA ASP A 136 -11.13 9.69 -23.47
C ASP A 136 -12.52 9.07 -23.20
N ASP A 137 -12.99 9.07 -21.95
CA ASP A 137 -14.27 8.51 -21.51
C ASP A 137 -15.41 9.55 -21.41
N GLY A 138 -15.14 10.82 -21.72
CA GLY A 138 -16.11 11.91 -21.63
C GLY A 138 -16.40 12.40 -20.21
N THR A 139 -15.61 12.01 -19.21
CA THR A 139 -15.72 12.56 -17.86
C THR A 139 -15.43 14.08 -17.86
N PRO A 140 -16.14 14.87 -17.04
CA PRO A 140 -15.89 16.31 -16.97
C PRO A 140 -14.55 16.58 -16.29
N ALA A 141 -13.64 17.24 -17.00
CA ALA A 141 -12.30 17.61 -16.52
C ALA A 141 -12.31 18.80 -15.56
N SER A 142 -12.98 18.65 -14.43
CA SER A 142 -12.89 19.60 -13.32
C SER A 142 -11.57 19.43 -12.54
N ALA A 143 -11.04 20.50 -11.96
CA ALA A 143 -9.86 20.51 -11.12
C ALA A 143 -9.89 19.45 -9.98
N PRO A 144 -10.99 19.29 -9.21
CA PRO A 144 -11.05 18.23 -8.20
C PRO A 144 -11.06 16.83 -8.80
N GLN A 145 -11.71 16.62 -9.96
CA GLN A 145 -11.70 15.32 -10.65
C GLN A 145 -10.28 14.96 -11.12
N MET A 146 -9.59 15.89 -11.77
CA MET A 146 -8.19 15.69 -12.17
C MET A 146 -7.26 15.47 -10.98
N ALA A 147 -7.46 16.21 -9.88
CA ALA A 147 -6.66 16.02 -8.67
C ALA A 147 -6.88 14.63 -8.06
N HIS A 148 -8.12 14.14 -8.06
CA HIS A 148 -8.47 12.80 -7.61
C HIS A 148 -7.76 11.73 -8.46
N ASP A 149 -7.87 11.83 -9.78
CA ASP A 149 -7.30 10.83 -10.69
C ASP A 149 -5.77 10.79 -10.63
N VAL A 150 -5.12 11.96 -10.54
CA VAL A 150 -3.67 12.05 -10.33
C VAL A 150 -3.26 11.44 -8.99
N SER A 151 -4.02 11.69 -7.92
CA SER A 151 -3.72 11.15 -6.59
C SER A 151 -3.83 9.62 -6.53
N GLU A 152 -4.84 9.05 -7.18
CA GLU A 152 -5.01 7.60 -7.33
C GLU A 152 -3.89 6.99 -8.19
N TYR A 153 -3.52 7.66 -9.28
CA TYR A 153 -2.39 7.22 -10.11
C TYR A 153 -1.07 7.21 -9.31
N LEU A 154 -0.78 8.26 -8.55
CA LEU A 154 0.42 8.32 -7.71
C LEU A 154 0.44 7.22 -6.65
N GLN A 155 -0.72 6.89 -6.08
CA GLN A 155 -0.83 5.77 -5.15
C GLN A 155 -0.59 4.42 -5.82
N PHE A 156 -1.16 4.22 -7.01
CA PHE A 156 -0.90 3.02 -7.81
C PHE A 156 0.60 2.87 -8.10
N VAL A 157 1.26 3.95 -8.54
CA VAL A 157 2.71 3.96 -8.82
C VAL A 157 3.53 3.65 -7.57
N ALA A 158 3.15 4.19 -6.41
CA ALA A 158 3.82 3.93 -5.14
C ALA A 158 3.68 2.46 -4.70
N LYS A 159 2.51 1.85 -4.93
CA LYS A 159 2.20 0.45 -4.57
C LYS A 159 2.53 -0.58 -5.66
N ALA A 160 2.99 -0.16 -6.83
CA ALA A 160 3.31 -1.00 -7.98
C ALA A 160 4.07 -2.30 -7.70
N LYS A 161 5.00 -2.27 -6.74
CA LYS A 161 5.85 -3.42 -6.38
C LYS A 161 5.34 -4.20 -5.16
N ALA A 162 4.29 -3.72 -4.52
CA ALA A 162 3.70 -4.42 -3.40
C ALA A 162 2.92 -5.64 -3.91
N PRO A 163 3.08 -6.82 -3.30
CA PRO A 163 2.21 -7.95 -3.57
C PRO A 163 0.77 -7.58 -3.22
N ASP A 164 -0.20 -8.27 -3.83
CA ASP A 164 -1.60 -8.06 -3.50
C ASP A 164 -1.84 -8.38 -2.02
N GLN A 165 -2.08 -7.31 -1.25
CA GLN A 165 -2.27 -7.38 0.20
C GLN A 165 -3.51 -8.22 0.54
N ARG A 166 -4.54 -8.25 -0.33
CA ARG A 166 -5.75 -9.05 -0.09
C ARG A 166 -5.42 -10.54 -0.15
N VAL A 167 -4.61 -10.96 -1.12
CA VAL A 167 -4.17 -12.35 -1.24
C VAL A 167 -3.33 -12.73 -0.03
N LEU A 168 -2.35 -11.91 0.35
CA LEU A 168 -1.53 -12.18 1.54
C LEU A 168 -2.37 -12.27 2.81
N VAL A 169 -3.25 -11.29 3.06
CA VAL A 169 -4.10 -11.27 4.26
C VAL A 169 -5.04 -12.47 4.29
N SER A 170 -5.63 -12.85 3.14
CA SER A 170 -6.48 -14.04 3.06
C SER A 170 -5.72 -15.33 3.36
N MET A 171 -4.49 -15.47 2.84
CA MET A 171 -3.63 -16.62 3.11
C MET A 171 -3.19 -16.69 4.58
N PHE A 172 -2.76 -15.56 5.15
CA PHE A 172 -2.39 -15.48 6.57
C PHE A 172 -3.58 -15.76 7.50
N MET A 173 -4.78 -15.25 7.19
CA MET A 173 -5.98 -15.53 7.96
C MET A 173 -6.38 -17.01 7.88
N GLY A 174 -6.31 -17.61 6.69
CA GLY A 174 -6.58 -19.04 6.51
C GLY A 174 -5.64 -19.92 7.32
N ILE A 175 -4.33 -19.66 7.26
CA ILE A 175 -3.31 -20.37 8.03
C ILE A 175 -3.55 -20.18 9.53
N SER A 176 -3.77 -18.94 9.97
CA SER A 176 -3.97 -18.63 11.40
C SER A 176 -5.22 -19.31 11.96
N LEU A 177 -6.33 -19.31 11.22
CA LEU A 177 -7.57 -19.97 11.62
C LEU A 177 -7.39 -21.49 11.73
N PHE A 178 -6.68 -22.10 10.79
CA PHE A 178 -6.39 -23.53 10.80
C PHE A 178 -5.54 -23.93 12.02
N PHE A 179 -4.39 -23.27 12.23
CA PHE A 179 -3.51 -23.58 13.36
C PHE A 179 -4.13 -23.27 14.71
N TYR A 180 -4.90 -22.18 14.82
CA TYR A 180 -5.63 -21.85 16.04
C TYR A 180 -6.70 -22.91 16.34
N GLY A 181 -7.45 -23.37 15.34
CA GLY A 181 -8.45 -24.43 15.49
C GLY A 181 -7.85 -25.75 15.94
N VAL A 182 -6.75 -26.19 15.33
CA VAL A 182 -6.04 -27.42 15.74
C VAL A 182 -5.50 -27.30 17.17
N SER A 183 -4.87 -26.17 17.50
CA SER A 183 -4.37 -25.90 18.85
C SER A 183 -5.49 -25.95 19.89
N TYR A 184 -6.62 -25.29 19.62
CA TYR A 184 -7.79 -25.32 20.50
C TYR A 184 -8.32 -26.74 20.71
N MET A 185 -8.44 -27.54 19.64
CA MET A 185 -8.91 -28.94 19.75
C MET A 185 -7.95 -29.80 20.56
N PHE A 186 -6.63 -29.64 20.36
CA PHE A 186 -5.60 -30.35 21.13
C PHE A 186 -5.65 -29.97 22.61
N THR A 187 -5.71 -28.68 22.93
CA THR A 187 -5.85 -28.18 24.29
C THR A 187 -7.13 -28.69 24.93
N LYS A 188 -8.27 -28.63 24.23
CA LYS A 188 -9.55 -29.16 24.70
C LYS A 188 -9.47 -30.66 24.99
N TYR A 189 -8.82 -31.44 24.12
CA TYR A 189 -8.61 -32.87 24.32
C TYR A 189 -7.81 -33.15 25.61
N HIS A 190 -6.71 -32.42 25.84
CA HIS A 190 -5.92 -32.55 27.06
C HIS A 190 -6.68 -32.17 28.33
N TYR A 191 -7.49 -31.12 28.29
CA TYR A 191 -8.36 -30.74 29.41
C TYR A 191 -9.42 -31.80 29.69
N VAL A 192 -10.09 -32.34 28.66
CA VAL A 192 -11.07 -33.42 28.85
C VAL A 192 -10.40 -34.64 29.49
N ASN A 193 -9.21 -35.03 29.05
CA ASN A 193 -8.50 -36.15 29.63
C ASN A 193 -8.14 -35.91 31.11
N THR A 194 -7.59 -34.74 31.44
CA THR A 194 -7.25 -34.41 32.84
C THR A 194 -8.47 -34.29 33.76
N TYR A 195 -9.58 -33.70 33.28
CA TYR A 195 -10.83 -33.60 34.05
C TYR A 195 -11.63 -34.92 34.11
N SER A 196 -11.29 -35.92 33.29
CA SER A 196 -11.98 -37.22 33.29
C SER A 196 -11.53 -38.18 34.38
N HIS A 197 -10.41 -37.89 35.05
CA HIS A 197 -9.87 -38.77 36.09
C HIS A 197 -10.73 -38.77 37.35
N ARG A 198 -11.19 -39.96 37.75
CA ARG A 198 -11.86 -40.19 39.02
C ARG A 198 -10.83 -40.53 40.09
N PHE A 199 -10.61 -39.61 41.03
CA PHE A 199 -9.72 -39.84 42.15
C PHE A 199 -10.46 -40.55 43.28
N GLU A 200 -9.99 -41.75 43.65
CA GLU A 200 -10.54 -42.53 44.76
C GLU A 200 -9.46 -42.75 45.81
N VAL A 201 -9.75 -42.35 47.05
CA VAL A 201 -8.83 -42.54 48.18
C VAL A 201 -9.27 -43.77 48.95
N TYR A 202 -8.32 -44.68 49.22
CA TYR A 202 -8.54 -45.85 50.06
C TYR A 202 -7.67 -45.74 51.30
N ALA A 203 -8.26 -45.96 52.47
CA ALA A 203 -7.50 -46.09 53.71
C ALA A 203 -7.10 -47.55 53.90
N VAL A 204 -5.81 -47.80 54.12
CA VAL A 204 -5.30 -49.12 54.47
C VAL A 204 -5.48 -49.32 55.97
N LYS A 205 -6.26 -50.32 56.38
CA LYS A 205 -6.44 -50.67 57.79
C LYS A 205 -6.51 -52.19 57.93
N ASN A 206 -5.68 -52.77 58.79
CA ASN A 206 -5.67 -54.19 59.15
C ASN A 206 -5.72 -55.15 57.95
N GLY A 207 -4.84 -54.98 56.96
CA GLY A 207 -4.70 -55.91 55.83
C GLY A 207 -5.79 -55.82 54.75
N GLY A 208 -6.72 -54.86 54.82
CA GLY A 208 -7.74 -54.62 53.80
C GLY A 208 -7.84 -53.15 53.36
N TYR A 209 -8.38 -52.94 52.16
CA TYR A 209 -8.64 -51.61 51.58
C TYR A 209 -10.09 -51.20 51.83
N LYS A 210 -10.33 -50.08 52.52
CA LYS A 210 -11.67 -49.49 52.67
C LYS A 210 -11.73 -48.10 52.03
N LYS A 211 -12.75 -47.86 51.21
CA LYS A 211 -12.94 -46.60 50.48
C LYS A 211 -13.16 -45.44 51.44
N PHE A 212 -12.37 -44.39 51.31
CA PHE A 212 -12.43 -43.21 52.18
C PHE A 212 -13.50 -42.24 51.67
N ARG A 213 -14.58 -42.05 52.46
CA ARG A 213 -15.71 -41.12 52.22
C ARG A 213 -16.30 -41.17 50.79
N GLU A 214 -17.23 -42.08 50.55
CA GLU A 214 -17.86 -42.37 49.25
C GLU A 214 -18.58 -41.21 48.54
N LYS A 215 -18.90 -40.10 49.22
CA LYS A 215 -19.75 -39.02 48.68
C LYS A 215 -19.06 -37.65 48.59
N MET A 216 -17.74 -37.56 48.85
CA MET A 216 -17.07 -36.27 48.99
C MET A 216 -16.65 -35.65 47.65
N PHE A 217 -16.41 -36.45 46.61
CA PHE A 217 -16.04 -35.99 45.27
C PHE A 217 -17.12 -36.40 44.27
N LYS A 218 -18.04 -35.49 43.93
CA LYS A 218 -18.99 -35.70 42.83
C LYS A 218 -18.27 -35.42 41.52
N THR A 219 -18.27 -36.39 40.60
CA THR A 219 -17.77 -36.18 39.24
C THR A 219 -18.88 -35.60 38.37
N HIS A 220 -18.61 -34.51 37.65
CA HIS A 220 -19.43 -34.12 36.52
C HIS A 220 -19.15 -35.11 35.39
N LYS A 221 -20.00 -36.13 35.26
CA LYS A 221 -19.95 -37.02 34.10
C LYS A 221 -20.36 -36.21 32.87
N THR A 222 -19.39 -35.78 32.07
CA THR A 222 -19.67 -35.45 30.68
C THR A 222 -19.68 -36.76 29.89
N PRO A 223 -20.72 -37.06 29.11
CA PRO A 223 -20.74 -38.26 28.29
C PRO A 223 -19.65 -38.15 27.24
N GLY A 224 -18.61 -38.97 27.38
CA GLY A 224 -17.47 -39.04 26.48
C GLY A 224 -17.77 -39.66 25.11
N ASN A 225 -19.04 -39.91 24.79
CA ASN A 225 -19.51 -40.38 23.48
C ASN A 225 -20.76 -39.59 23.10
N TRP A 226 -20.85 -39.15 21.83
CA TRP A 226 -22.03 -38.51 21.26
C TRP A 226 -23.29 -39.40 21.39
N LEU A 227 -23.11 -40.72 21.58
CA LEU A 227 -24.17 -41.72 21.70
C LEU A 227 -24.61 -42.06 23.14
N GLY A 228 -24.05 -41.42 24.17
CA GLY A 228 -24.64 -41.45 25.53
C GLY A 228 -24.85 -42.83 26.18
N GLN A 229 -24.09 -43.86 25.82
CA GLN A 229 -24.20 -45.19 26.45
C GLN A 229 -23.08 -45.42 27.45
N TYR A 230 -23.46 -45.71 28.70
CA TYR A 230 -22.57 -46.20 29.75
C TYR A 230 -22.86 -47.69 29.97
N ALA A 231 -21.82 -48.53 29.94
CA ALA A 231 -21.82 -49.84 30.57
C ALA A 231 -21.27 -49.71 32.00
#